data_AF-A0A3S3QP02-F1
#
_entry.id   AF-A0A3S3QP02-F1
#
_cell.length_a   1.000
_cell.length_b   1.000
_cell.length_c   1.000
_cell.angle_alpha   90.00
_cell.angle_beta   90.00
_cell.angle_gamma   90.00
#
_symmetry.space_group_name_H-M   'P 1'
#
loop_
_entity.id
_entity.type
_entity.pdbx_description
1 polymer ?
#
loop_
_entity_poly.entity_id
_entity_poly.type
_entity_poly.pdbx_seq_one_letter_code
_entity_poly.pdbx_strand_id
1 'polypeptide(L)'
;MPPAIDEFEDLTQFADESFDNDEVDLFEFTDDEESPLLRLKSIVLSLDWDITEDTLAELAEELSELRSLWDGDKVAQIYLQGMDNIGKYLQKEGAYAHPNAIKLLLTLFYNYEKIISSTDLSSEAVAAMLKADVRKF
;
A
#
# COMPACT_ATOMS: atom_id res chain seq x y z
N MET A 1 19.98 -4.04 -21.68
CA MET A 1 19.05 -2.92 -21.93
C MET A 1 18.14 -2.88 -20.71
N PRO A 2 18.09 -1.80 -19.92
CA PRO A 2 17.16 -1.74 -18.81
C PRO A 2 15.72 -1.67 -19.37
N PRO A 3 14.73 -2.35 -18.76
CA PRO A 3 13.35 -2.26 -19.19
C PRO A 3 12.82 -0.83 -19.01
N ALA A 4 12.00 -0.38 -19.96
CA ALA A 4 11.37 0.93 -19.97
C ALA A 4 10.25 0.99 -18.91
N ILE A 5 10.08 2.15 -18.29
CA ILE A 5 9.12 2.40 -17.20
C ILE A 5 7.64 2.38 -17.68
N ASP A 6 7.41 2.19 -18.98
CA ASP A 6 6.07 2.16 -19.61
C ASP A 6 5.34 0.81 -19.54
N GLU A 7 5.94 -0.24 -18.97
CA GLU A 7 5.30 -1.58 -18.87
C GLU A 7 4.36 -1.74 -17.66
N PHE A 8 4.20 -0.71 -16.81
CA PHE A 8 3.38 -0.76 -15.58
C PHE A 8 1.94 -0.23 -15.75
N GLU A 9 1.47 0.03 -16.98
CA GLU A 9 0.11 0.55 -17.20
C GLU A 9 -0.96 -0.53 -17.39
N ASP A 10 -0.60 -1.82 -17.45
CA ASP A 10 -1.60 -2.89 -17.56
C ASP A 10 -2.03 -3.39 -16.18
N LEU A 11 -2.81 -2.55 -15.50
CA LEU A 11 -3.46 -2.82 -14.21
C LEU A 11 -4.40 -4.06 -14.24
N THR A 12 -4.61 -4.69 -15.41
CA THR A 12 -5.47 -5.87 -15.57
C THR A 12 -4.75 -7.20 -15.38
N GLN A 13 -3.40 -7.22 -15.29
CA GLN A 13 -2.66 -8.47 -15.04
C GLN A 13 -2.95 -9.10 -13.66
N PHE A 14 -3.41 -8.31 -12.67
CA PHE A 14 -3.74 -8.79 -11.31
C PHE A 14 -5.17 -9.27 -11.14
N ALA A 15 -6.02 -9.13 -12.16
CA ALA A 15 -7.40 -9.58 -12.09
C ALA A 15 -7.51 -11.11 -12.12
N ASP A 16 -6.57 -11.80 -12.77
CA ASP A 16 -6.56 -13.26 -12.91
C ASP A 16 -5.78 -14.01 -11.82
N GLU A 17 -5.01 -13.30 -10.96
CA GLU A 17 -4.34 -13.93 -9.81
C GLU A 17 -5.28 -14.00 -8.59
N SER A 18 -5.43 -15.21 -8.03
CA SER A 18 -6.11 -15.40 -6.75
C SER A 18 -5.26 -14.80 -5.64
N PHE A 19 -5.63 -13.58 -5.25
CA PHE A 19 -4.95 -12.84 -4.19
C PHE A 19 -5.69 -13.09 -2.87
N ASP A 20 -5.14 -13.97 -2.03
CA ASP A 20 -5.64 -14.17 -0.68
C ASP A 20 -4.82 -13.30 0.27
N ASN A 21 -5.52 -12.53 1.11
CA ASN A 21 -4.92 -11.62 2.08
C ASN A 21 -4.86 -12.25 3.49
N ASP A 22 -4.90 -13.58 3.56
CA ASP A 22 -4.99 -14.35 4.81
C ASP A 22 -3.79 -14.12 5.74
N GLU A 23 -2.67 -13.63 5.20
CA GLU A 23 -1.46 -13.28 5.95
C GLU A 23 -1.44 -11.82 6.47
N VAL A 24 -2.39 -10.97 6.06
CA VAL A 24 -2.45 -9.58 6.54
C VAL A 24 -3.18 -9.51 7.87
N ASP A 25 -2.41 -9.22 8.91
CA ASP A 25 -2.92 -8.85 10.23
C ASP A 25 -2.64 -7.36 10.47
N LEU A 26 -3.66 -6.53 10.21
CA LEU A 26 -3.58 -5.07 10.44
C LEU A 26 -3.37 -4.71 11.92
N PHE A 27 -3.50 -5.67 12.84
CA PHE A 27 -3.29 -5.47 14.27
C PHE A 27 -1.94 -6.00 14.78
N GLU A 28 -1.07 -6.50 13.92
CA GLU A 28 0.25 -7.03 14.34
C GLU A 28 1.13 -5.96 15.02
N PHE A 29 1.01 -4.70 14.61
CA PHE A 29 1.84 -3.58 15.08
C PHE A 29 1.02 -2.50 15.80
N THR A 30 0.24 -2.84 16.84
CA THR A 30 -0.62 -1.88 17.56
C THR A 30 0.04 -1.18 18.75
N ASP A 31 1.21 -1.66 19.20
CA ASP A 31 1.82 -1.21 20.45
C ASP A 31 2.59 0.13 20.32
N ASP A 32 2.66 0.69 19.11
CA ASP A 32 3.39 1.94 18.82
C ASP A 32 2.45 3.11 18.56
N GLU A 33 1.95 3.72 19.65
CA GLU A 33 1.10 4.92 19.61
C GLU A 33 1.82 6.17 19.09
N GLU A 34 3.15 6.14 18.98
CA GLU A 34 3.97 7.23 18.44
C GLU A 34 4.35 7.00 16.97
N SER A 35 3.86 5.91 16.36
CA SER A 35 4.17 5.56 14.98
C SER A 35 3.76 6.67 14.01
N PRO A 36 4.65 7.08 13.08
CA PRO A 36 4.29 8.01 12.01
C PRO A 36 3.22 7.46 11.07
N LEU A 37 2.90 6.16 11.13
CA LEU A 37 1.85 5.51 10.34
C LEU A 37 0.49 5.46 11.03
N LEU A 38 0.34 5.94 12.26
CA LEU A 38 -0.89 5.75 13.06
C LEU A 38 -2.14 6.29 12.35
N ARG A 39 -2.03 7.46 11.71
CA ARG A 39 -3.13 8.05 10.93
C ARG A 39 -3.43 7.21 9.69
N LEU A 40 -2.42 6.85 8.90
CA LEU A 40 -2.58 5.95 7.76
C LEU A 40 -3.23 4.61 8.15
N LYS A 41 -2.83 4.00 9.27
CA LYS A 41 -3.41 2.76 9.80
C LYS A 41 -4.90 2.90 10.06
N SER A 42 -5.31 4.01 10.69
CA SER A 42 -6.71 4.30 11.00
C SER A 42 -7.57 4.44 9.73
N ILE A 43 -7.02 5.07 8.69
CA ILE A 43 -7.66 5.19 7.37
C ILE A 43 -7.79 3.82 6.71
N VAL A 44 -6.72 3.03 6.73
CA VAL A 44 -6.68 1.67 6.15
C VAL A 44 -7.69 0.74 6.83
N LEU A 45 -7.81 0.78 8.16
CA LEU A 45 -8.83 0.04 8.90
C LEU A 45 -10.26 0.48 8.52
N SER A 46 -10.45 1.77 8.25
CA SER A 46 -11.75 2.27 7.79
C SER A 46 -12.07 1.77 6.38
N LEU A 47 -11.08 1.74 5.49
CA LEU A 47 -11.21 1.20 4.12
C LEU A 47 -11.48 -0.31 4.08
N ASP A 48 -10.94 -1.09 5.02
CA ASP A 48 -11.24 -2.53 5.15
C ASP A 48 -12.71 -2.78 5.48
N TRP A 49 -13.32 -1.88 6.26
CA TRP A 49 -14.74 -1.95 6.61
C TRP A 49 -15.66 -1.40 5.52
N ASP A 50 -15.39 -0.18 5.04
CA ASP A 50 -16.19 0.49 4.02
C ASP A 50 -15.37 1.47 3.19
N ILE A 51 -15.49 1.35 1.87
CA ILE A 51 -14.78 2.22 0.93
C ILE A 51 -15.73 3.35 0.54
N THR A 52 -15.39 4.57 0.93
CA THR A 52 -16.18 5.77 0.67
C THR A 52 -15.33 6.84 -0.01
N GLU A 53 -15.97 7.84 -0.62
CA GLU A 53 -15.26 8.98 -1.20
C GLU A 53 -14.43 9.73 -0.14
N ASP A 54 -14.97 9.86 1.08
CA ASP A 54 -14.31 10.55 2.19
C ASP A 54 -13.06 9.78 2.66
N THR A 55 -13.16 8.45 2.86
CA THR A 55 -12.01 7.64 3.29
C THR A 55 -10.91 7.57 2.23
N LEU A 56 -11.26 7.62 0.94
CA LEU A 56 -10.28 7.71 -0.15
C LEU A 56 -9.63 9.10 -0.26
N ALA A 57 -10.36 10.17 0.07
CA ALA A 57 -9.80 11.52 0.13
C ALA A 57 -8.81 11.67 1.30
N GLU A 58 -9.16 11.15 2.48
CA GLU A 58 -8.28 11.11 3.65
C GLU A 58 -7.00 10.31 3.36
N LEU A 59 -7.13 9.17 2.68
CA LEU A 59 -5.98 8.38 2.22
C LEU A 59 -5.04 9.22 1.35
N ALA A 60 -5.58 9.91 0.34
CA ALA A 60 -4.77 10.71 -0.59
C ALA A 60 -4.03 11.86 0.13
N GLU A 61 -4.69 12.51 1.09
CA GLU A 61 -4.07 13.57 1.91
C GLU A 61 -2.92 13.01 2.75
N GLU A 62 -3.18 11.95 3.52
CA GLU A 62 -2.19 11.33 4.40
C GLU A 62 -0.97 10.81 3.61
N LEU A 63 -1.19 10.13 2.48
CA LEU A 63 -0.09 9.66 1.64
C LEU A 63 0.75 10.82 1.09
N SER A 64 0.13 11.98 0.81
CA SER A 64 0.86 13.17 0.39
C SER A 64 1.72 13.75 1.51
N GLU A 65 1.20 13.80 2.73
CA GLU A 65 1.95 14.28 3.91
C GLU A 65 3.13 13.35 4.23
N LEU A 66 2.90 12.04 4.24
CA LEU A 66 3.94 11.03 4.48
C LEU A 66 5.03 11.03 3.41
N ARG A 67 4.67 11.23 2.13
CA ARG A 67 5.67 11.37 1.06
C ARG A 67 6.60 12.56 1.29
N SER A 68 6.08 13.65 1.85
CA SER A 68 6.90 14.82 2.20
C SER A 68 7.75 14.57 3.45
N LEU A 69 7.24 13.80 4.42
CA LEU A 69 7.97 13.46 5.64
C LEU A 69 9.19 12.57 5.35
N TRP A 70 9.05 11.62 4.42
CA TRP A 70 10.11 10.68 4.02
C TRP A 70 10.73 11.03 2.67
N ASP A 71 10.96 12.32 2.44
CA ASP A 71 11.72 12.74 1.26
C ASP A 71 13.12 12.09 1.27
N GLY A 72 13.49 11.47 0.15
CA GLY A 72 14.75 10.73 -0.01
C GLY A 72 14.74 9.25 0.41
N ASP A 73 13.70 8.74 1.08
CA ASP A 73 13.57 7.30 1.34
C ASP A 73 12.87 6.60 0.17
N LYS A 74 13.66 5.90 -0.65
CA LYS A 74 13.13 5.23 -1.85
C LYS A 74 12.12 4.12 -1.55
N VAL A 75 12.25 3.41 -0.42
CA VAL A 75 11.31 2.34 -0.07
C VAL A 75 9.97 2.96 0.30
N ALA A 76 9.99 3.99 1.15
CA ALA A 76 8.80 4.75 1.51
C ALA A 76 8.09 5.29 0.26
N GLN A 77 8.82 5.94 -0.65
CA GLN A 77 8.23 6.51 -1.86
C GLN A 77 7.52 5.46 -2.72
N ILE A 78 8.06 4.25 -2.85
CA ILE A 78 7.44 3.20 -3.67
C ILE A 78 6.15 2.70 -3.01
N TYR A 79 6.16 2.39 -1.71
CA TYR A 79 4.96 1.93 -1.01
C TYR A 79 3.86 2.99 -1.00
N LEU A 80 4.20 4.25 -0.70
CA LEU A 80 3.25 5.36 -0.69
C LEU A 80 2.70 5.68 -2.08
N GLN A 81 3.53 5.62 -3.13
CA GLN A 81 3.07 5.79 -4.50
C GLN A 81 2.16 4.64 -4.95
N GLY A 82 2.48 3.42 -4.53
CA GLY A 82 1.67 2.24 -4.79
C GLY A 82 0.26 2.36 -4.21
N MET A 83 0.16 2.68 -2.92
CA MET A 83 -1.13 2.90 -2.27
C MET A 83 -1.91 4.06 -2.91
N ASP A 84 -1.23 5.14 -3.31
CA ASP A 84 -1.84 6.31 -3.98
C ASP A 84 -2.44 5.96 -5.34
N ASN A 85 -1.75 5.15 -6.14
CA ASN A 85 -2.24 4.68 -7.43
C ASN A 85 -3.49 3.81 -7.28
N ILE A 86 -3.49 2.91 -6.29
CA ILE A 86 -4.64 2.05 -6.00
C ILE A 86 -5.82 2.88 -5.45
N GLY A 87 -5.57 3.83 -4.56
CA GLY A 87 -6.59 4.75 -4.05
C GLY A 87 -7.27 5.54 -5.18
N LYS A 88 -6.48 6.03 -6.15
CA LYS A 88 -7.01 6.69 -7.35
C LYS A 88 -7.84 5.75 -8.24
N TYR A 89 -7.40 4.51 -8.39
CA TYR A 89 -8.17 3.49 -9.12
C TYR A 89 -9.52 3.20 -8.43
N LEU A 90 -9.51 3.00 -7.10
CA LEU A 90 -10.71 2.79 -6.29
C LEU A 90 -11.67 3.99 -6.40
N GLN A 91 -11.15 5.22 -6.37
CA GLN A 91 -11.96 6.43 -6.53
C GLN A 91 -12.58 6.53 -7.92
N LYS A 92 -11.83 6.16 -8.96
CA LYS A 92 -12.29 6.25 -10.36
C LYS A 92 -13.35 5.20 -10.69
N GLU A 93 -13.12 3.96 -10.29
CA GLU A 93 -14.02 2.84 -10.64
C GLU A 93 -15.15 2.66 -9.62
N GLY A 94 -14.97 3.13 -8.38
CA GLY A 94 -15.97 3.07 -7.31
C GLY A 94 -16.49 1.66 -7.10
N ALA A 95 -17.81 1.47 -7.16
CA ALA A 95 -18.46 0.16 -7.02
C ALA A 95 -18.08 -0.86 -8.11
N TYR A 96 -17.44 -0.44 -9.20
CA TYR A 96 -16.95 -1.32 -10.28
C TYR A 96 -15.48 -1.71 -10.11
N ALA A 97 -14.79 -1.19 -9.10
CA ALA A 97 -13.40 -1.53 -8.84
C ALA A 97 -13.25 -3.03 -8.57
N HIS A 98 -12.19 -3.63 -9.11
CA HIS A 98 -11.90 -5.04 -8.85
C HIS A 98 -11.61 -5.29 -7.36
N PRO A 99 -12.17 -6.33 -6.71
CA PRO A 99 -11.95 -6.59 -5.28
C PRO A 99 -10.48 -6.77 -4.89
N ASN A 100 -9.62 -7.20 -5.82
CA ASN A 100 -8.19 -7.31 -5.54
C ASN A 100 -7.51 -5.94 -5.33
N ALA A 101 -8.10 -4.83 -5.79
CA ALA A 101 -7.53 -3.51 -5.58
C ALA A 101 -7.45 -3.16 -4.09
N ILE A 102 -8.55 -3.32 -3.35
CA ILE A 102 -8.53 -3.09 -1.90
C ILE A 102 -7.58 -4.06 -1.20
N LYS A 103 -7.61 -5.35 -1.56
CA LYS A 103 -6.69 -6.35 -0.99
C LYS A 103 -5.23 -5.94 -1.16
N LEU A 104 -4.85 -5.49 -2.35
CA LEU A 104 -3.49 -5.04 -2.63
C LEU A 104 -3.10 -3.81 -1.80
N LEU A 105 -4.01 -2.84 -1.65
CA LEU A 105 -3.79 -1.68 -0.79
C LEU A 105 -3.51 -2.09 0.65
N LEU A 106 -4.31 -3.00 1.21
CA LEU A 106 -4.13 -3.53 2.56
C LEU A 106 -2.79 -4.26 2.71
N THR A 107 -2.40 -5.08 1.73
CA THR A 107 -1.10 -5.77 1.73
C THR A 107 0.08 -4.82 1.69
N LEU A 108 0.01 -3.77 0.87
CA LEU A 108 1.08 -2.78 0.77
C LEU A 108 1.24 -2.00 2.07
N PHE A 109 0.13 -1.60 2.68
CA PHE A 109 0.17 -0.96 4.00
C PHE A 109 0.81 -1.90 5.03
N TYR A 110 0.32 -3.13 5.14
CA TYR A 110 0.83 -4.11 6.11
C TYR A 110 2.34 -4.37 5.92
N ASN A 111 2.78 -4.59 4.68
CA ASN A 111 4.20 -4.82 4.40
C ASN A 111 5.06 -3.60 4.71
N TYR A 112 4.55 -2.39 4.44
CA TYR A 112 5.26 -1.16 4.76
C TYR A 112 5.33 -0.91 6.28
N GLU A 113 4.23 -1.12 7.00
CA GLU A 113 4.19 -1.05 8.46
C GLU A 113 5.18 -2.04 9.07
N LYS A 114 5.20 -3.28 8.58
CA LYS A 114 6.18 -4.29 8.97
C LYS A 114 7.62 -3.84 8.77
N ILE A 115 7.93 -3.18 7.64
CA ILE A 115 9.26 -2.65 7.34
C ILE A 115 9.67 -1.57 8.36
N ILE A 116 8.75 -0.67 8.74
CA ILE A 116 9.05 0.42 9.66
C ILE A 116 9.09 -0.05 11.11
N SER A 117 8.20 -0.97 11.49
CA SER A 117 8.05 -1.42 12.88
C SER A 117 9.03 -2.54 13.26
N SER A 118 9.67 -3.22 12.30
CA SER A 118 10.63 -4.29 12.59
C SER A 118 12.07 -3.78 12.64
N THR A 119 12.73 -3.93 13.79
CA THR A 119 14.14 -3.54 13.97
C THR A 119 15.15 -4.50 13.31
N ASP A 120 14.73 -5.72 12.94
CA ASP A 120 15.61 -6.81 12.52
C ASP A 120 15.50 -7.22 11.04
N LEU A 121 14.75 -6.46 10.23
CA LEU A 121 14.63 -6.75 8.80
C LEU A 121 15.92 -6.37 8.06
N SER A 122 16.53 -7.36 7.40
CA SER A 122 17.69 -7.09 6.54
C SER A 122 17.28 -6.34 5.27
N SER A 123 18.20 -5.57 4.68
CA SER A 123 17.95 -4.86 3.44
C SER A 123 17.57 -5.81 2.28
N GLU A 124 18.08 -7.04 2.28
CA GLU A 124 17.70 -8.07 1.31
C GLU A 124 16.24 -8.53 1.49
N ALA A 125 15.78 -8.67 2.74
CA ALA A 125 14.39 -9.02 3.04
C ALA A 125 13.44 -7.91 2.58
N VAL A 126 13.77 -6.65 2.88
CA VAL A 126 13.00 -5.47 2.41
C VAL A 126 12.96 -5.44 0.87
N ALA A 127 14.09 -5.66 0.20
CA ALA A 127 14.13 -5.68 -1.26
C ALA A 127 13.32 -6.84 -1.86
N ALA A 128 13.30 -8.00 -1.21
CA ALA A 128 12.52 -9.15 -1.65
C ALA A 128 11.01 -8.90 -1.50
N MET A 129 10.58 -8.32 -0.36
CA MET A 129 9.20 -7.90 -0.13
C MET A 129 8.77 -6.86 -1.16
N LEU A 130 9.56 -5.79 -1.31
CA LEU A 130 9.28 -4.75 -2.30
C LEU A 130 9.17 -5.30 -3.72
N LYS A 131 10.04 -6.24 -4.11
CA LYS A 131 9.97 -6.86 -5.44
C LYS A 131 8.75 -7.75 -5.61
N ALA A 132 8.33 -8.47 -4.56
CA ALA A 132 7.10 -9.26 -4.57
C ALA A 132 5.88 -8.35 -4.67
N ASP A 133 5.91 -7.19 -4.02
CA ASP A 133 4.83 -6.21 -4.04
C ASP A 133 4.75 -5.46 -5.37
N VAL A 134 5.88 -4.98 -5.89
CA VAL A 134 5.95 -4.29 -7.20
C VAL A 134 5.47 -5.19 -8.34
N ARG A 135 5.68 -6.51 -8.26
CA ARG A 135 5.16 -7.46 -9.25
C ARG A 135 3.65 -7.54 -9.29
N LYS A 136 2.96 -7.08 -8.24
CA LYS A 136 1.51 -7.07 -8.10
C LYS A 136 0.89 -5.75 -8.62
N PHE A 137 1.71 -4.85 -9.16
CA PHE A 137 1.33 -3.62 -9.89
C PHE A 137 1.70 -3.71 -11.35
#